data_AF-A0A3P7J1L1-F1
#
_entry.id   AF-A0A3P7J1L1-F1
#
_cell.length_a   1.000
_cell.length_b   1.000
_cell.length_c   1.000
_cell.angle_alpha   90.00
_cell.angle_beta   90.00
_cell.angle_gamma   90.00
#
_symmetry.space_group_name_H-M   'P 1'
#
loop_
_entity.id
_entity.type
_entity.pdbx_description
1 polymer ?
#
loop_
_entity_poly.entity_id
_entity_poly.type
_entity_poly.pdbx_seq_one_letter_code
_entity_poly.pdbx_strand_id
1 'polypeptide(L)' 'MLKEIQSHVSGKLQKVEIPKKIHLCAEPWTPASGLLTEALKLKRKAIEKAFREEINELYK' A
#
# COMPACT_ATOMS: atom_id res chain seq x y z
N MET A 1 12.14 7.73 -1.57
CA MET A 1 11.22 6.62 -1.87
C MET A 1 10.06 6.98 -2.79
N LEU A 2 9.04 7.78 -2.39
CA LEU A 2 7.88 8.08 -3.26
C LEU A 2 8.29 8.71 -4.62
N LYS A 3 9.19 9.71 -4.58
CA LYS A 3 9.71 10.34 -5.80
C LYS A 3 10.43 9.35 -6.73
N GLU A 4 11.12 8.38 -6.16
CA GLU A 4 11.84 7.35 -6.93
C GLU A 4 10.86 6.40 -7.62
N ILE A 5 9.83 5.94 -6.91
CA ILE A 5 8.75 5.13 -7.47
C ILE A 5 8.07 5.89 -8.62
N GLN A 6 7.69 7.14 -8.39
CA GLN A 6 7.03 7.99 -9.39
C GLN A 6 7.91 8.22 -10.62
N SER A 7 9.21 8.45 -10.43
CA SER A 7 10.16 8.59 -11.54
C SER A 7 10.31 7.30 -12.35
N HIS A 8 10.31 6.14 -11.69
CA HIS A 8 10.50 4.85 -12.37
C HIS A 8 9.31 4.45 -13.26
N VAL A 9 8.10 4.85 -12.87
CA VAL A 9 6.85 4.56 -13.59
C VAL A 9 6.41 5.69 -14.52
N SER A 10 7.06 6.85 -14.45
CA SER A 10 6.77 8.00 -15.31
C SER A 10 6.93 7.61 -16.79
N GLY A 11 5.90 7.89 -17.59
CA GLY A 11 5.85 7.54 -19.01
C GLY A 11 5.49 6.08 -19.32
N LYS A 12 5.37 5.21 -18.29
CA LYS A 12 4.91 3.81 -18.43
C LYS A 12 3.47 3.62 -17.98
N LEU A 13 3.03 4.39 -16.98
CA LEU A 13 1.69 4.33 -16.40
C LEU A 13 0.93 5.64 -16.61
N GLN A 14 -0.40 5.57 -16.64
CA GLN A 14 -1.27 6.74 -16.61
C GLN A 14 -1.19 7.43 -15.25
N LYS A 15 -1.43 8.75 -15.24
CA LYS A 15 -1.34 9.56 -14.01
C LYS A 15 -2.24 9.04 -12.86
N VAL A 16 -3.34 8.37 -13.18
CA VAL A 16 -4.28 7.80 -12.20
C VAL A 16 -3.80 6.49 -11.57
N GLU A 17 -2.85 5.81 -12.20
CA GLU A 17 -2.27 4.55 -11.72
C GLU A 17 -1.08 4.77 -10.78
N ILE A 18 -0.57 6.02 -10.71
CA ILE A 18 0.63 6.36 -9.94
C ILE A 18 0.24 6.79 -8.52
N PRO A 19 0.76 6.13 -7.47
CA PRO A 19 0.49 6.53 -6.08
C PRO A 19 0.94 7.96 -5.79
N LYS A 20 0.07 8.71 -5.08
CA LYS A 20 0.35 10.10 -4.65
C LYS A 20 0.88 10.20 -3.22
N LYS A 21 0.54 9.24 -2.37
CA LYS A 21 0.89 9.16 -0.95
C LYS A 21 1.24 7.71 -0.62
N ILE A 22 2.22 7.50 0.26
CA ILE A 22 2.65 6.18 0.73
C ILE A 22 2.85 6.27 2.24
N HIS A 23 2.41 5.25 2.96
CA HIS A 23 2.73 5.04 4.37
C HIS A 23 3.75 3.90 4.48
N LEU A 24 4.75 4.05 5.36
CA LEU A 24 5.76 3.03 5.61
C LEU A 24 5.40 2.27 6.89
N CYS A 25 5.05 1.00 6.74
CA CYS A 25 4.75 0.12 7.86
C CYS A 25 6.06 -0.50 8.37
N ALA A 26 6.33 -0.39 9.68
CA ALA A 26 7.44 -1.09 10.31
C ALA A 26 7.15 -2.60 10.47
N GLU A 27 5.88 -2.94 10.73
CA GLU A 27 5.44 -4.31 10.95
C GLU A 27 5.24 -5.08 9.63
N PRO A 28 5.81 -6.30 9.50
CA PRO A 28 5.66 -7.11 8.30
C PRO A 28 4.26 -7.70 8.19
N TRP A 29 3.76 -7.84 6.96
CA TRP A 29 2.51 -8.55 6.70
C TRP A 29 2.76 -10.05 6.66
N THR A 30 2.03 -10.81 7.47
CA THR A 30 2.19 -12.26 7.57
C THR A 30 0.81 -12.95 7.45
N PRO A 31 0.77 -14.26 7.12
CA PRO A 31 -0.47 -15.02 7.20
C PRO A 31 -1.05 -15.03 8.63
N ALA A 32 -0.19 -15.09 9.64
CA ALA A 32 -0.56 -15.12 11.06
C ALA A 32 -1.22 -13.81 11.54
N SER A 33 -0.82 -12.64 11.01
CA SER A 33 -1.51 -11.37 11.28
C SER A 33 -2.85 -11.24 10.55
N GLY A 34 -3.23 -12.23 9.73
CA GLY A 34 -4.47 -12.22 8.97
C GLY A 34 -4.48 -11.28 7.76
N LEU A 35 -3.36 -10.61 7.47
CA LEU A 35 -3.21 -9.66 6.35
C LEU A 35 -2.89 -10.36 5.02
N LEU A 36 -2.33 -11.57 5.07
CA LEU A 36 -2.02 -12.38 3.89
C LEU A 36 -2.79 -13.70 3.89
N THR A 37 -2.93 -14.31 2.71
CA THR A 37 -3.23 -15.74 2.58
C THR A 37 -2.00 -16.57 2.90
N GLU A 38 -2.16 -17.87 3.12
CA GLU A 38 -1.00 -18.77 3.31
C GLU A 38 -0.06 -18.81 2.10
N ALA A 39 -0.59 -18.55 0.90
CA ALA A 39 0.20 -18.37 -0.32
C ALA A 39 0.77 -16.94 -0.48
N LEU A 40 0.84 -16.16 0.61
CA LEU A 40 1.37 -14.79 0.66
C LEU A 40 0.67 -13.78 -0.28
N LYS A 41 -0.59 -14.04 -0.67
CA LYS A 41 -1.40 -13.07 -1.43
C LYS A 41 -2.05 -12.08 -0.47
N LEU A 42 -2.20 -10.83 -0.91
CA LEU A 42 -2.81 -9.76 -0.12
C LEU A 42 -4.31 -10.03 0.16
N LYS A 43 -4.71 -9.96 1.43
CA LYS A 43 -6.13 -9.90 1.82
C LYS A 43 -6.59 -8.44 1.86
N ARG A 44 -6.97 -7.90 0.69
CA ARG A 44 -7.28 -6.46 0.49
C ARG A 44 -8.22 -5.88 1.55
N LYS A 45 -9.36 -6.54 1.84
CA LYS A 45 -10.33 -6.06 2.85
C LYS A 45 -9.75 -6.00 4.27
N ALA A 46 -8.89 -6.95 4.63
CA ALA A 46 -8.27 -6.98 5.95
C ALA A 46 -7.23 -5.86 6.09
N ILE A 47 -6.40 -5.66 5.06
CA ILE A 47 -5.40 -4.59 5.00
C ILE A 47 -6.10 -3.22 5.03
N GLU A 48 -7.13 -3.02 4.21
CA GLU A 48 -7.89 -1.76 4.19
C GLU A 48 -8.50 -1.44 5.56
N LYS A 49 -9.03 -2.45 6.27
CA LYS A 49 -9.56 -2.25 7.62
C LYS A 49 -8.46 -1.92 8.63
N ALA A 50 -7.32 -2.60 8.57
CA ALA A 50 -6.22 -2.44 9.51
C ALA A 50 -5.54 -1.06 9.39
N PHE A 51 -5.42 -0.53 8.17
CA PHE A 51 -4.72 0.73 7.89
C PHE A 51 -5.67 1.89 7.54
N ARG A 52 -6.95 1.76 7.87
CA ARG A 52 -7.98 2.75 7.48
C ARG A 52 -7.67 4.13 8.04
N GLU A 53 -7.22 4.19 9.29
CA GLU A 53 -6.93 5.44 9.98
C GLU A 53 -5.73 6.15 9.33
N GLU A 54 -4.65 5.43 9.08
CA GLU A 54 -3.45 5.96 8.43
C GLU A 54 -3.73 6.39 6.98
N ILE A 55 -4.54 5.62 6.24
CA ILE A 55 -4.98 6.01 4.90
C ILE A 55 -5.79 7.30 4.94
N ASN A 56 -6.69 7.45 5.92
CA ASN A 56 -7.46 8.68 6.09
C ASN A 56 -6.56 9.87 6.44
N GLU A 57 -5.61 9.71 7.35
CA GLU A 57 -4.64 10.77 7.70
C GLU A 57 -3.76 11.17 6.51
N LEU A 58 -3.41 10.24 5.61
CA LEU A 58 -2.64 10.55 4.41
C LEU A 58 -3.36 11.48 3.41
N TYR A 59 -4.70 11.45 3.43
CA TYR A 59 -5.58 12.12 2.46
C TYR A 59 -6.51 13.18 3.07
N LYS A 60 -6.39 13.46 4.37
CA LYS A 60 -6.90 14.71 4.95
C LYS A 60 -6.30 15.92 4.23
#